data_AF-A0AAU4UNS6-F1
#
_entry.id   AF-A0AAU4UNS6-F1
#
_cell.length_a   1.000
_cell.length_b   1.000
_cell.length_c   1.000
_cell.angle_alpha   90.00
_cell.angle_beta   90.00
_cell.angle_gamma   90.00
#
_symmetry.space_group_name_H-M   'P 1'
#
loop_
_entity.id
_entity.type
_entity.pdbx_description
1 polymer ?
#
loop_
_entity_poly.entity_id
_entity_poly.type
_entity_poly.pdbx_seq_one_letter_code
_entity_poly.pdbx_strand_id
1 'polypeptide(L)'
;MKLTDAERLARARRGEENTRPVTAEIRVNAQLRTATLRLLGKSGAVEDDRNAVPLPGEWSYECGPLRTAAEEIIAERGYRLDGGWSEIDDLTARTPIEPTGAYLAFVERKYGPVPEVSALPDGVTARSVQRGRWRISKDDRTFWDLTWQPRLDGDVWTLWGGPRATQIVSRSDSPAGALAPITTSA
;
A
#
# COMPACT_ATOMS: atom_id res chain seq x y z
N MET A 1 -6.43 30.30 -0.97
CA MET A 1 -6.98 29.51 -2.11
C MET A 1 -7.03 28.04 -1.70
N LYS A 2 -8.17 27.37 -1.82
CA LYS A 2 -8.28 25.92 -1.52
C LYS A 2 -7.84 25.15 -2.77
N LEU A 3 -6.88 24.25 -2.63
CA LEU A 3 -6.47 23.34 -3.72
C LEU A 3 -7.65 22.42 -4.10
N THR A 4 -7.83 22.21 -5.40
CA THR A 4 -8.67 21.17 -5.99
C THR A 4 -8.14 19.78 -5.65
N ASP A 5 -8.97 18.74 -5.78
CA ASP A 5 -8.54 17.37 -5.51
C ASP A 5 -7.44 16.91 -6.49
N ALA A 6 -7.52 17.32 -7.75
CA ALA A 6 -6.48 17.04 -8.74
C ALA A 6 -5.13 17.65 -8.34
N GLU A 7 -5.11 18.90 -7.88
CA GLU A 7 -3.88 19.56 -7.40
C GLU A 7 -3.33 18.92 -6.13
N ARG A 8 -4.20 18.49 -5.20
CA ARG A 8 -3.80 17.76 -3.99
C ARG A 8 -3.16 16.43 -4.34
N LEU A 9 -3.74 15.68 -5.28
CA LEU A 9 -3.20 14.41 -5.75
C LEU A 9 -1.86 14.60 -6.47
N ALA A 10 -1.74 15.60 -7.34
CA ALA A 10 -0.48 15.92 -8.00
C ALA A 10 0.61 16.31 -6.99
N ARG A 11 0.26 17.09 -5.96
CA ARG A 11 1.19 17.42 -4.86
C ARG A 11 1.58 16.17 -4.06
N ALA A 12 0.64 15.30 -3.74
CA ALA A 12 0.91 14.06 -3.01
C ALA A 12 1.79 13.10 -3.82
N ARG A 13 1.57 13.00 -5.13
CA ARG A 13 2.43 12.23 -6.05
C ARG A 13 3.86 12.74 -6.05
N ARG A 14 4.06 14.06 -6.20
CA ARG A 14 5.41 14.66 -6.10
C ARG A 14 6.05 14.42 -4.72
N GLY A 15 5.25 14.47 -3.66
CA GLY A 15 5.69 14.12 -2.32
C GLY A 15 6.23 12.69 -2.28
N GLU A 16 5.44 11.73 -2.76
CA GLU A 16 5.88 10.34 -2.87
C GLU A 16 7.14 10.18 -3.73
N GLU A 17 7.24 10.80 -4.91
CA GLU A 17 8.42 10.73 -5.79
C GLU A 17 9.70 11.30 -5.14
N ASN A 18 9.55 12.27 -4.23
CA ASN A 18 10.65 12.87 -3.50
C ASN A 18 11.11 12.03 -2.31
N THR A 19 10.15 11.42 -1.59
CA THR A 19 10.42 10.62 -0.39
C THR A 19 10.55 9.13 -0.70
N ARG A 20 10.42 8.71 -1.96
CA ARG A 20 10.52 7.32 -2.39
C ARG A 20 11.88 6.75 -1.97
N PRO A 21 11.90 5.59 -1.28
CA PRO A 21 13.13 4.87 -1.00
C PRO A 21 13.97 4.59 -2.24
N VAL A 22 15.27 4.81 -2.11
CA VAL A 22 16.30 4.49 -3.11
C VAL A 22 17.41 3.59 -2.54
N THR A 23 17.45 3.46 -1.21
CA THR A 23 18.44 2.64 -0.51
C THR A 23 17.76 1.83 0.58
N ALA A 24 18.10 0.55 0.68
CA ALA A 24 17.81 -0.26 1.85
C ALA A 24 19.05 -0.32 2.76
N GLU A 25 18.85 -0.19 4.07
CA GLU A 25 19.89 -0.27 5.09
C GLU A 25 19.51 -1.37 6.10
N ILE A 26 20.41 -2.32 6.30
CA ILE A 26 20.39 -3.19 7.46
C ILE A 26 21.22 -2.50 8.54
N ARG A 27 20.63 -2.34 9.72
CA ARG A 27 21.33 -1.87 10.92
C ARG A 27 21.18 -2.86 12.06
N VAL A 28 22.31 -3.28 12.61
CA VAL A 28 22.40 -4.14 13.79
C VAL A 28 22.59 -3.28 15.03
N ASN A 29 21.75 -3.49 16.04
CA ASN A 29 21.96 -2.92 17.36
C ASN A 29 22.69 -3.94 18.24
N ALA A 30 23.97 -3.64 18.46
CA ALA A 30 24.85 -4.48 19.24
C ALA A 30 24.49 -4.58 20.74
N GLN A 31 23.76 -3.62 21.29
CA GLN A 31 23.38 -3.70 22.69
C GLN A 31 22.11 -4.53 22.88
N LEU A 32 21.14 -4.34 21.98
CA LEU A 32 19.82 -4.95 22.08
C LEU A 32 19.70 -6.30 21.37
N ARG A 33 20.75 -6.70 20.65
CA ARG A 33 20.78 -7.89 19.82
C ARG A 33 19.66 -7.96 18.79
N THR A 34 19.32 -6.82 18.21
CA THR A 34 18.29 -6.69 17.19
C THR A 34 18.87 -6.23 15.87
N ALA A 35 18.23 -6.60 14.77
CA ALA A 35 18.50 -6.03 13.46
C ALA A 35 17.24 -5.32 12.94
N THR A 36 17.43 -4.30 12.11
CA THR A 36 16.34 -3.54 11.52
C THR A 36 16.68 -3.24 10.08
N LEU A 37 15.72 -3.50 9.19
CA LEU A 37 15.72 -3.01 7.83
C LEU A 37 15.14 -1.60 7.80
N ARG A 38 15.82 -0.68 7.14
CA ARG A 38 15.39 0.71 6.94
C ARG A 38 15.35 1.01 5.45
N LEU A 39 14.22 1.54 4.98
CA LEU A 39 14.11 2.07 3.62
C LEU A 39 14.34 3.58 3.64
N LEU A 40 15.44 4.01 3.03
CA LEU A 40 15.94 5.39 3.06
C LEU A 40 15.57 6.12 1.77
N GLY A 41 15.06 7.34 1.91
CA GLY A 41 14.82 8.25 0.79
C GLY A 41 16.13 8.80 0.22
N LYS A 42 16.03 9.68 -0.79
CA LYS A 42 17.20 10.30 -1.46
C LYS A 42 18.10 11.11 -0.50
N SER A 43 17.53 11.60 0.59
CA SER A 43 18.24 12.32 1.66
C SER A 43 19.12 11.42 2.52
N GLY A 44 19.00 10.09 2.38
CA GLY A 44 19.64 9.11 3.26
C GLY A 44 18.95 8.99 4.63
N ALA A 45 17.86 9.73 4.87
CA ALA A 45 17.08 9.65 6.08
C ALA A 45 15.99 8.57 6.00
N VAL A 46 15.67 7.99 7.16
CA VAL A 46 14.40 7.29 7.36
C VAL A 46 13.33 8.38 7.46
N GLU A 47 12.66 8.68 6.35
CA GLU A 47 11.62 9.72 6.34
C GLU A 47 10.29 9.26 6.96
N ASP A 48 10.17 7.97 7.29
CA ASP A 48 8.98 7.36 7.89
C ASP A 48 9.36 6.18 8.80
N ASP A 49 8.99 6.22 10.08
CA ASP A 49 9.22 5.13 11.04
C ASP A 49 8.61 3.79 10.59
N ARG A 50 7.59 3.80 9.71
CA ARG A 50 7.02 2.59 9.09
C ARG A 50 8.00 1.85 8.17
N ASN A 51 9.09 2.51 7.79
CA ASN A 51 10.17 1.94 6.99
C ASN A 51 11.24 1.25 7.84
N ALA A 52 11.17 1.35 9.18
CA ALA A 52 11.99 0.58 10.10
C ALA A 52 11.27 -0.73 10.44
N VAL A 53 11.75 -1.84 9.88
CA VAL A 53 11.16 -3.17 10.06
C VAL A 53 12.13 -4.05 10.85
N PRO A 54 11.73 -4.61 12.00
CA PRO A 54 12.56 -5.56 12.73
C PRO A 54 12.89 -6.77 11.85
N LEU A 55 14.16 -7.17 11.80
CA LEU A 55 14.60 -8.38 11.12
C LEU A 55 14.78 -9.51 12.12
N PRO A 56 14.47 -10.77 11.73
CA PRO A 56 14.76 -11.93 12.55
C PRO A 56 16.27 -12.19 12.62
N GLY A 57 16.76 -12.63 13.79
CA GLY A 57 18.07 -13.27 13.94
C GLY A 57 19.11 -12.53 14.77
N GLU A 58 20.13 -13.28 15.19
CA GLU A 58 21.29 -12.77 15.92
C GLU A 58 22.46 -12.46 14.95
N TRP A 59 22.90 -11.21 14.94
CA TRP A 59 24.28 -10.75 14.73
C TRP A 59 25.13 -11.41 13.64
N SER A 60 24.88 -11.00 12.41
CA SER A 60 25.87 -10.39 11.52
C SER A 60 25.13 -10.01 10.25
N TYR A 61 25.40 -8.85 9.65
CA TYR A 61 24.83 -8.55 8.34
C TYR A 61 25.41 -9.48 7.25
N GLU A 62 26.52 -10.18 7.52
CA GLU A 62 27.08 -11.25 6.67
C GLU A 62 26.27 -12.55 6.77
N CYS A 63 25.36 -12.65 7.75
CA CYS A 63 24.48 -13.80 7.91
C CYS A 63 23.50 -13.86 6.74
N GLY A 64 23.66 -14.85 5.86
CA GLY A 64 22.76 -15.11 4.74
C GLY A 64 21.27 -15.00 5.09
N PRO A 65 20.78 -15.63 6.17
CA PRO A 65 19.40 -15.51 6.63
C PRO A 65 18.88 -14.09 6.85
N LEU A 66 19.72 -13.18 7.36
CA LEU A 66 19.32 -11.80 7.64
C LEU A 66 19.17 -11.00 6.33
N ARG A 67 20.09 -11.21 5.38
CA ARG A 67 19.99 -10.62 4.03
C ARG A 67 18.78 -11.17 3.29
N THR A 68 18.52 -12.47 3.36
CA THR A 68 17.33 -13.09 2.76
C THR A 68 16.03 -12.50 3.33
N ALA A 69 15.90 -12.39 4.66
CA ALA A 69 14.73 -11.79 5.28
C ALA A 69 14.57 -10.31 4.87
N ALA A 70 15.66 -9.56 4.75
CA ALA A 70 15.62 -8.19 4.26
C ALA A 70 15.16 -8.12 2.80
N GLU A 71 15.68 -8.99 1.92
CA GLU A 71 15.30 -9.08 0.51
C GLU A 71 13.82 -9.43 0.32
N GLU A 72 13.29 -10.37 1.11
CA GLU A 72 11.87 -10.72 1.13
C GLU A 72 11.01 -9.50 1.49
N ILE A 73 11.36 -8.79 2.57
CA ILE A 73 10.62 -7.58 2.99
C ILE A 73 10.73 -6.47 1.92
N ILE A 74 11.90 -6.28 1.31
CA ILE A 74 12.09 -5.30 0.22
C ILE A 74 11.16 -5.64 -0.95
N ALA A 75 11.08 -6.92 -1.33
CA ALA A 75 10.19 -7.40 -2.40
C ALA A 75 8.71 -7.22 -2.05
N GLU A 76 8.28 -7.57 -0.83
CA GLU A 76 6.92 -7.35 -0.32
C GLU A 76 6.52 -5.87 -0.32
N ARG A 77 7.48 -4.97 -0.16
CA ARG A 77 7.28 -3.51 -0.22
C ARG A 77 7.28 -2.98 -1.65
N GLY A 78 7.51 -3.83 -2.65
CA GLY A 78 7.45 -3.50 -4.07
C GLY A 78 8.77 -2.99 -4.64
N TYR A 79 9.90 -3.32 -4.02
CA TYR A 79 11.22 -2.92 -4.48
C TYR A 79 12.04 -4.14 -4.91
N ARG A 80 13.03 -3.90 -5.76
CA ARG A 80 14.06 -4.88 -6.10
C ARG A 80 15.42 -4.31 -5.73
N LEU A 81 16.37 -5.18 -5.44
CA LEU A 81 17.77 -4.78 -5.31
C LEU A 81 18.30 -4.32 -6.67
N ASP A 82 19.19 -3.33 -6.64
CA ASP A 82 19.92 -2.82 -7.80
C ASP A 82 21.43 -2.99 -7.60
N GLY A 83 21.83 -4.15 -7.07
CA GLY A 83 23.20 -4.45 -6.74
C GLY A 83 23.31 -5.33 -5.50
N GLY A 84 24.55 -5.47 -5.01
CA GLY A 84 24.84 -6.19 -3.77
C GLY A 84 24.83 -5.28 -2.54
N TRP A 85 24.85 -5.91 -1.37
CA TRP A 85 25.05 -5.22 -0.10
C TRP A 85 26.49 -4.70 -0.01
N SER A 86 26.61 -3.41 0.27
CA SER A 86 27.85 -2.69 0.57
C SER A 86 27.94 -2.45 2.07
N GLU A 87 29.06 -2.82 2.66
CA GLU A 87 29.35 -2.59 4.07
C GLU A 87 29.68 -1.11 4.29
N ILE A 88 29.06 -0.51 5.30
CA ILE A 88 29.33 0.87 5.71
C ILE A 88 30.18 0.87 6.97
N ASP A 89 29.85 -0.02 7.91
CA ASP A 89 30.58 -0.29 9.14
C ASP A 89 30.23 -1.70 9.67
N ASP A 90 30.83 -2.10 10.78
CA ASP A 90 30.66 -3.43 11.40
C ASP A 90 29.21 -3.78 11.77
N LEU A 91 28.30 -2.80 11.79
CA LEU A 91 26.90 -2.97 12.19
C LEU A 91 25.92 -2.52 11.10
N THR A 92 26.40 -2.07 9.94
CA THR A 92 25.59 -1.41 8.93
C THR A 92 25.97 -1.86 7.52
N ALA A 93 24.98 -2.33 6.76
CA ALA A 93 25.12 -2.61 5.35
C ALA A 93 24.01 -1.91 4.56
N ARG A 94 24.31 -1.49 3.33
CA ARG A 94 23.37 -0.81 2.43
C ARG A 94 23.34 -1.44 1.07
N THR A 95 22.18 -1.41 0.42
CA THR A 95 22.05 -1.79 -1.00
C THR A 95 21.16 -0.78 -1.71
N PRO A 96 21.50 -0.35 -2.93
CA PRO A 96 20.57 0.41 -3.75
C PRO A 96 19.33 -0.44 -4.08
N ILE A 97 18.17 0.22 -4.11
CA ILE A 97 16.90 -0.42 -4.44
C ILE A 97 16.14 0.43 -5.45
N GLU A 98 15.36 -0.25 -6.29
CA GLU A 98 14.49 0.39 -7.27
C GLU A 98 13.04 -0.07 -7.12
N PRO A 99 12.06 0.80 -7.39
CA PRO A 99 10.66 0.40 -7.41
C PRO A 99 10.43 -0.59 -8.56
N THR A 100 9.66 -1.64 -8.26
CA THR A 100 9.16 -2.58 -9.28
C THR A 100 8.05 -1.94 -10.12
N GLY A 101 7.73 -2.56 -11.26
CA GLY A 101 6.56 -2.17 -12.05
C GLY A 101 5.25 -2.24 -11.25
N ALA A 102 5.10 -3.22 -10.35
CA ALA A 102 3.93 -3.33 -9.47
C ALA A 102 3.80 -2.14 -8.52
N TYR A 103 4.92 -1.67 -7.95
CA TYR A 103 4.94 -0.47 -7.11
C TYR A 103 4.55 0.78 -7.89
N LEU A 104 5.09 0.96 -9.09
CA LEU A 104 4.75 2.10 -9.95
C LEU A 104 3.26 2.09 -10.33
N ALA A 105 2.72 0.93 -10.70
CA ALA A 105 1.28 0.78 -10.98
C ALA A 105 0.43 1.08 -9.74
N PHE A 106 0.86 0.67 -8.54
CA PHE A 106 0.20 1.04 -7.29
C PHE A 106 0.20 2.56 -7.05
N VAL A 107 1.33 3.24 -7.25
CA VAL A 107 1.44 4.70 -7.13
C VAL A 107 0.51 5.41 -8.11
N GLU A 108 0.46 4.93 -9.37
CA GLU A 108 -0.44 5.47 -10.39
C GLU A 108 -1.90 5.33 -10.00
N ARG A 109 -2.34 4.18 -9.49
CA ARG A 109 -3.71 4.01 -8.98
C ARG A 109 -3.96 4.90 -7.76
N LYS A 110 -3.02 4.93 -6.82
CA LYS A 110 -3.15 5.70 -5.57
C LYS A 110 -3.35 7.20 -5.80
N TYR A 111 -2.64 7.79 -6.76
CA TYR A 111 -2.71 9.23 -7.03
C TYR A 111 -3.42 9.61 -8.34
N GLY A 112 -3.80 8.63 -9.14
CA GLY A 112 -4.50 8.82 -10.42
C GLY A 112 -6.03 8.93 -10.27
N PRO A 113 -6.76 8.77 -11.38
CA PRO A 113 -8.23 8.76 -11.35
C PRO A 113 -8.74 7.60 -10.49
N VAL A 114 -9.90 7.79 -9.86
CA VAL A 114 -10.60 6.69 -9.20
C VAL A 114 -11.22 5.77 -10.24
N PRO A 115 -11.23 4.46 -10.03
CA PRO A 115 -11.95 3.55 -10.89
C PRO A 115 -13.44 3.88 -10.90
N GLU A 116 -14.08 3.66 -12.05
CA GLU A 116 -15.53 3.77 -12.17
C GLU A 116 -16.21 2.52 -11.57
N VAL A 117 -17.38 2.73 -10.97
CA VAL A 117 -18.26 1.63 -10.54
C VAL A 117 -19.28 1.41 -11.65
N SER A 118 -18.89 0.66 -12.67
CA SER A 118 -19.75 0.30 -13.81
C SER A 118 -20.50 -1.02 -13.56
N ALA A 119 -21.55 -1.28 -14.34
CA ALA A 119 -22.34 -2.53 -14.30
C ALA A 119 -22.93 -2.83 -12.91
N LEU A 120 -23.63 -1.84 -12.34
CA LEU A 120 -24.40 -2.03 -11.11
C LEU A 120 -25.51 -3.06 -11.35
N PRO A 121 -25.85 -3.87 -10.32
CA PRO A 121 -27.03 -4.72 -10.41
C PRO A 121 -28.34 -3.95 -10.61
N ASP A 122 -29.36 -4.64 -11.09
CA ASP A 122 -30.69 -4.05 -11.29
C ASP A 122 -31.25 -3.49 -9.97
N GLY A 123 -31.83 -2.29 -10.04
CA GLY A 123 -32.38 -1.57 -8.88
C GLY A 123 -31.31 -1.06 -7.91
N VAL A 124 -30.03 -1.10 -8.27
CA VAL A 124 -28.92 -0.59 -7.46
C VAL A 124 -28.36 0.70 -8.05
N THR A 125 -28.20 1.71 -7.21
CA THR A 125 -27.55 2.98 -7.55
C THR A 125 -26.30 3.18 -6.73
N ALA A 126 -25.28 3.80 -7.31
CA ALA A 126 -24.03 4.16 -6.63
C ALA A 126 -23.79 5.67 -6.73
N ARG A 127 -23.62 6.33 -5.58
CA ARG A 127 -23.27 7.74 -5.50
C ARG A 127 -21.89 7.89 -4.89
N SER A 128 -20.95 8.53 -5.59
CA SER A 128 -19.66 8.88 -5.00
C SER A 128 -19.84 9.84 -3.83
N VAL A 129 -19.23 9.51 -2.68
CA VAL A 129 -19.25 10.34 -1.45
C VAL A 129 -17.91 11.02 -1.24
N GLN A 130 -16.83 10.30 -1.55
CA GLN A 130 -15.46 10.80 -1.53
C GLN A 130 -14.60 9.92 -2.44
N ARG A 131 -13.33 10.29 -2.64
CA ARG A 131 -12.38 9.50 -3.44
C ARG A 131 -12.33 8.05 -2.95
N GLY A 132 -12.64 7.11 -3.84
CA GLY A 132 -12.62 5.67 -3.54
C GLY A 132 -13.74 5.19 -2.61
N ARG A 133 -14.82 5.96 -2.42
CA ARG A 133 -15.98 5.50 -1.64
C ARG A 133 -17.30 5.94 -2.28
N TRP A 134 -18.22 4.99 -2.35
CA TRP A 134 -19.55 5.16 -2.89
C TRP A 134 -20.59 4.72 -1.87
N ARG A 135 -21.69 5.46 -1.78
CA ARG A 135 -22.92 5.02 -1.13
C ARG A 135 -23.69 4.20 -2.15
N ILE A 136 -23.99 2.96 -1.80
CA ILE A 136 -24.81 2.05 -2.60
C ILE A 136 -26.22 2.03 -2.02
N SER A 137 -27.24 2.16 -2.86
CA SER A 137 -28.65 2.14 -2.46
C SER A 137 -29.42 1.19 -3.36
N LYS A 138 -30.29 0.37 -2.77
CA LYS A 138 -31.25 -0.48 -3.48
C LYS A 138 -32.67 0.09 -3.33
N ASP A 139 -33.57 -0.22 -4.25
CA ASP A 139 -34.94 0.31 -4.30
C ASP A 139 -35.75 0.07 -3.02
N ASP A 140 -35.42 -0.99 -2.28
CA ASP A 140 -36.00 -1.33 -0.97
C ASP A 140 -35.52 -0.44 0.19
N ARG A 141 -34.78 0.63 -0.10
CA ARG A 141 -34.13 1.54 0.86
C ARG A 141 -33.06 0.87 1.72
N THR A 142 -32.48 -0.24 1.26
CA THR A 142 -31.27 -0.79 1.87
C THR A 142 -30.04 -0.03 1.36
N PHE A 143 -29.10 0.24 2.28
CA PHE A 143 -27.91 1.02 2.01
C PHE A 143 -26.63 0.28 2.41
N TRP A 144 -25.58 0.45 1.60
CA TRP A 144 -24.23 -0.04 1.86
C TRP A 144 -23.20 1.04 1.53
N ASP A 145 -21.98 0.88 2.01
CA ASP A 145 -20.83 1.64 1.52
C ASP A 145 -19.90 0.71 0.73
N LEU A 146 -19.58 1.09 -0.49
CA LEU A 146 -18.53 0.45 -1.28
C LEU A 146 -17.26 1.28 -1.15
N THR A 147 -16.15 0.63 -0.84
CA THR A 147 -14.83 1.27 -0.75
C THR A 147 -13.85 0.60 -1.71
N TRP A 148 -12.98 1.39 -2.30
CA TRP A 148 -11.87 0.96 -3.12
C TRP A 148 -10.56 1.40 -2.47
N GLN A 149 -9.61 0.48 -2.42
CA GLN A 149 -8.27 0.74 -1.94
C GLN A 149 -7.25 0.11 -2.89
N PRO A 150 -6.37 0.90 -3.52
CA PRO A 150 -5.26 0.33 -4.27
C PRO A 150 -4.27 -0.32 -3.31
N ARG A 151 -3.76 -1.49 -3.68
CA ARG A 151 -2.70 -2.23 -3.02
C ARG A 151 -1.59 -2.56 -4.03
N LEU A 152 -0.48 -3.10 -3.54
CA LEU A 152 0.65 -3.49 -4.37
C LEU A 152 0.30 -4.65 -5.30
N ASP A 153 -0.46 -5.61 -4.77
CA ASP A 153 -0.92 -6.85 -5.41
C ASP A 153 -2.20 -6.70 -6.24
N GLY A 154 -2.82 -5.52 -6.24
CA GLY A 154 -4.05 -5.26 -6.98
C GLY A 154 -4.95 -4.26 -6.28
N ASP A 155 -6.16 -4.12 -6.76
CA ASP A 155 -7.15 -3.28 -6.10
C ASP A 155 -8.01 -4.13 -5.17
N VAL A 156 -8.42 -3.55 -4.04
CA VAL A 156 -9.34 -4.19 -3.11
C VAL A 156 -10.61 -3.37 -3.01
N TRP A 157 -11.71 -4.02 -3.36
CA TRP A 157 -13.08 -3.52 -3.22
C TRP A 157 -13.70 -4.18 -2.00
N THR A 158 -14.27 -3.38 -1.09
CA THR A 158 -14.96 -3.89 0.09
C THR A 158 -16.35 -3.28 0.18
N LEU A 159 -17.37 -4.13 0.25
CA LEU A 159 -18.74 -3.74 0.53
C LEU A 159 -19.00 -3.82 2.03
N TRP A 160 -19.48 -2.72 2.59
CA TRP A 160 -19.76 -2.55 4.00
C TRP A 160 -21.26 -2.40 4.22
N GLY A 161 -21.79 -3.15 5.17
CA GLY A 161 -23.20 -3.13 5.57
C GLY A 161 -23.36 -2.99 7.08
N GLY A 162 -24.59 -3.25 7.54
CA GLY A 162 -24.97 -3.09 8.93
C GLY A 162 -25.06 -1.62 9.38
N PRO A 163 -25.43 -1.39 10.65
CA PRO A 163 -25.57 -0.04 11.19
C PRO A 163 -24.27 0.75 11.03
N ARG A 164 -24.35 1.89 10.33
CA ARG A 164 -23.20 2.78 10.04
C ARG A 164 -22.08 2.16 9.18
N ALA A 165 -22.37 1.10 8.42
CA ALA A 165 -21.41 0.46 7.50
C ALA A 165 -20.13 -0.05 8.21
N THR A 166 -20.30 -0.73 9.36
CA THR A 166 -19.19 -1.27 10.16
C THR A 166 -18.91 -2.74 9.90
N GLN A 167 -19.82 -3.45 9.22
CA GLN A 167 -19.69 -4.88 8.94
C GLN A 167 -19.22 -5.09 7.50
N ILE A 168 -18.19 -5.91 7.30
CA ILE A 168 -17.78 -6.34 5.96
C ILE A 168 -18.81 -7.35 5.46
N VAL A 169 -19.49 -7.02 4.36
CA VAL A 169 -20.40 -7.92 3.65
C VAL A 169 -19.62 -8.77 2.66
N SER A 170 -18.66 -8.17 1.95
CA SER A 170 -17.80 -8.84 0.99
C SER A 170 -16.52 -8.07 0.71
N ARG A 171 -15.54 -8.78 0.16
CA ARG A 171 -14.29 -8.22 -0.36
C ARG A 171 -13.93 -8.91 -1.67
N SER A 172 -13.46 -8.16 -2.66
CA SER A 172 -13.11 -8.65 -4.00
C SER A 172 -12.03 -7.78 -4.65
N ASP A 173 -11.47 -8.24 -5.76
CA ASP A 173 -10.56 -7.51 -6.64
C ASP A 173 -11.29 -6.60 -7.64
N SER A 174 -12.62 -6.70 -7.71
CA SER A 174 -13.46 -5.96 -8.64
C SER A 174 -14.70 -5.37 -7.96
N PRO A 175 -15.25 -4.26 -8.49
CA PRO A 175 -16.47 -3.68 -7.96
C PRO A 175 -17.66 -4.64 -8.08
N ALA A 176 -17.77 -5.36 -9.21
CA ALA A 176 -18.84 -6.33 -9.45
C ALA A 176 -18.79 -7.50 -8.46
N GLY A 177 -17.61 -8.07 -8.22
CA GLY A 177 -17.44 -9.15 -7.25
C GLY A 177 -17.77 -8.71 -5.82
N ALA A 178 -17.44 -7.46 -5.44
CA ALA A 178 -17.85 -6.91 -4.16
C ALA A 178 -19.38 -6.70 -4.07
N LEU A 179 -20.05 -6.35 -5.16
CA LEU A 179 -21.50 -6.10 -5.18
C LEU A 179 -22.36 -7.37 -5.33
N ALA A 180 -21.77 -8.52 -5.67
CA ALA A 180 -22.47 -9.78 -5.88
C ALA A 180 -23.46 -10.20 -4.75
N PRO A 181 -23.20 -9.97 -3.45
CA PRO A 181 -24.16 -10.35 -2.40
C PRO A 181 -25.50 -9.59 -2.46
N ILE A 182 -25.54 -8.41 -3.08
CA ILE A 182 -26.75 -7.59 -3.21
C ILE A 182 -27.75 -8.25 -4.18
N THR A 183 -27.26 -9.04 -5.14
CA THR A 183 -28.09 -9.73 -6.14
C THR A 183 -28.70 -11.02 -5.62
N THR A 184 -28.05 -11.68 -4.66
CA THR A 184 -28.50 -12.96 -4.08
C THR A 184 -29.48 -12.76 -2.92
N SER A 185 -29.62 -11.53 -2.41
CA SER A 185 -30.62 -11.18 -1.40
C SER A 185 -31.96 -10.88 -2.09
N ALA A 186 -32.72 -11.94 -2.39
CA ALA A 186 -34.11 -11.92 -2.85
C ALA A 186 -34.97 -12.78 -1.93
#